data_AF-A0A5E7YDW6-F1
#
_entry.id   AF-A0A5E7YDW6-F1
#
_cell.length_a   1.000
_cell.length_b   1.000
_cell.length_c   1.000
_cell.angle_alpha   90.00
_cell.angle_beta   90.00
_cell.angle_gamma   90.00
#
_symmetry.space_group_name_H-M   'P 1'
#
loop_
_entity.id
_entity.type
_entity.pdbx_description
1 polymer ?
#
loop_
_entity_poly.entity_id
_entity_poly.type
_entity_poly.pdbx_seq_one_letter_code
_entity_poly.pdbx_strand_id
1 'polypeptide(L)'
;MGPALVLISVFVAWLGIRNARAVARQKATLDIIEKFESTEHYRSLNEAFSATRKAGGFAALHDPQSDEERKARADVQDYLNHYELVAIGIRNNILDEKIYKEWMGSAVVRDWNAAASYIQRERWRLNEAKDDFVYRPRLYASYQWLASRFSRDALRLTNASSDKPQLMHAGGPGDDPLPEPNDPGPAPPAIVDDP
;
A
#
# COMPACT_ATOMS: atom_id res chain seq x y z
N MET A 1 10.27 -54.28 -2.58
CA MET A 1 10.62 -52.87 -2.31
C MET A 1 10.13 -52.53 -0.91
N GLY A 2 11.01 -52.47 0.09
CA GLY A 2 10.61 -52.38 1.49
C GLY A 2 10.01 -51.02 1.88
N PRO A 3 9.15 -50.94 2.90
CA PRO A 3 8.51 -49.70 3.36
C PRO A 3 9.52 -48.58 3.70
N ALA A 4 10.73 -48.93 4.12
CA ALA A 4 11.82 -47.98 4.38
C ALA A 4 12.26 -47.18 3.13
N LEU A 5 12.30 -47.83 1.95
CA LEU A 5 12.65 -47.15 0.70
C LEU A 5 11.58 -46.13 0.29
N VAL A 6 10.31 -46.47 0.52
CA VAL A 6 9.18 -45.54 0.26
C VAL A 6 9.28 -44.32 1.18
N LEU A 7 9.54 -44.52 2.48
CA LEU A 7 9.70 -43.42 3.44
C LEU A 7 10.86 -42.49 3.09
N ILE A 8 12.02 -43.05 2.69
CA ILE A 8 13.18 -42.25 2.26
C ILE A 8 12.82 -41.44 1.00
N SER A 9 12.12 -42.05 0.05
CA SER A 9 11.74 -41.40 -1.20
C SER A 9 10.76 -40.24 -0.96
N VAL A 10 9.76 -40.45 -0.09
CA VAL A 10 8.82 -39.41 0.34
C VAL A 10 9.55 -38.27 1.04
N PHE A 11 10.51 -38.58 1.92
CA PHE A 11 11.30 -37.57 2.63
C PHE A 11 12.15 -36.72 1.68
N VAL A 12 12.86 -37.35 0.74
CA VAL A 12 13.67 -36.65 -0.27
C VAL A 12 12.78 -35.78 -1.17
N ALA A 13 11.62 -36.30 -1.62
CA ALA A 13 10.68 -35.53 -2.41
C ALA A 13 10.15 -34.30 -1.65
N TRP A 14 9.83 -34.46 -0.37
CA TRP A 14 9.40 -33.36 0.49
C TRP A 14 10.47 -32.28 0.66
N LEU A 15 11.74 -32.68 0.89
CA LEU A 15 12.87 -31.75 0.92
C LEU A 15 13.03 -31.02 -0.42
N GLY A 16 12.90 -31.73 -1.54
CA GLY A 16 12.94 -31.16 -2.88
C GLY A 16 11.88 -30.08 -3.10
N ILE A 17 10.62 -30.37 -2.74
CA ILE A 17 9.51 -29.40 -2.84
C ILE A 17 9.77 -28.17 -1.96
N ARG A 18 10.27 -28.36 -0.73
CA ARG A 18 10.59 -27.24 0.17
C ARG A 18 11.69 -26.35 -0.39
N ASN A 19 12.74 -26.96 -0.93
CA ASN A 19 13.85 -26.21 -1.54
C ASN A 19 13.39 -25.47 -2.80
N ALA A 20 12.64 -26.13 -3.69
CA ALA A 20 12.09 -25.52 -4.90
C ALA A 20 11.20 -24.32 -4.57
N ARG A 21 10.34 -24.43 -3.55
CA ARG A 21 9.53 -23.29 -3.06
C ARG A 21 10.40 -22.17 -2.52
N ALA A 22 11.48 -22.46 -1.80
CA ALA A 22 12.39 -21.44 -1.28
C ALA A 22 13.09 -20.67 -2.42
N VAL A 23 13.67 -21.40 -3.38
CA VAL A 23 14.31 -20.82 -4.57
C VAL A 23 13.33 -19.96 -5.38
N ALA A 24 12.09 -20.43 -5.55
CA ALA A 24 11.06 -19.69 -6.27
C ALA A 24 10.73 -18.35 -5.60
N ARG A 25 10.61 -18.30 -4.26
CA ARG A 25 10.39 -17.04 -3.52
C ARG A 25 11.58 -16.09 -3.64
N GLN A 26 12.79 -16.61 -3.53
CA GLN A 26 14.02 -15.81 -3.66
C GLN A 26 14.08 -15.16 -5.03
N LYS A 27 13.83 -15.95 -6.10
CA LYS A 27 13.75 -15.43 -7.46
C LYS A 27 12.65 -14.37 -7.61
N ALA A 28 11.43 -14.65 -7.17
CA ALA A 28 10.33 -13.68 -7.26
C ALA A 28 10.64 -12.36 -6.53
N THR A 29 11.40 -12.44 -5.44
CA THR A 29 11.86 -11.25 -4.71
C THR A 29 12.90 -10.48 -5.50
N LEU A 30 13.90 -11.17 -6.05
CA LEU A 30 14.92 -10.54 -6.90
C LEU A 30 14.30 -9.89 -8.15
N ASP A 31 13.33 -10.55 -8.79
CA ASP A 31 12.63 -10.00 -9.96
C ASP A 31 11.89 -8.69 -9.60
N ILE A 32 11.31 -8.60 -8.40
CA ILE A 32 10.69 -7.35 -7.90
C ILE A 32 11.75 -6.27 -7.64
N ILE A 33 12.87 -6.64 -7.01
CA ILE A 33 13.97 -5.70 -6.73
C ILE A 33 14.52 -5.15 -8.04
N GLU A 34 14.83 -6.02 -9.00
CA GLU A 34 15.30 -5.65 -10.33
C GLU A 34 14.32 -4.69 -11.00
N LYS A 35 13.03 -5.04 -11.04
CA LYS A 35 12.00 -4.16 -11.64
C LYS A 35 11.94 -2.81 -10.96
N PHE A 36 12.05 -2.75 -9.63
CA PHE A 36 12.01 -1.50 -8.88
C PHE A 36 13.23 -0.61 -9.18
N GLU A 37 14.42 -1.20 -9.27
CA GLU A 37 15.67 -0.47 -9.56
C GLU A 37 15.79 -0.06 -11.04
N SER A 38 15.27 -0.89 -11.95
CA SER A 38 15.46 -0.72 -13.40
C SER A 38 14.37 0.09 -14.09
N THR A 39 13.17 0.18 -13.50
CA THR A 39 12.04 0.86 -14.16
C THR A 39 12.02 2.34 -13.80
N GLU A 40 12.04 3.21 -14.82
CA GLU A 40 11.95 4.67 -14.66
C GLU A 40 10.72 5.09 -13.82
N HIS A 41 9.58 4.42 -14.00
CA HIS A 41 8.38 4.63 -13.20
C HIS A 41 8.63 4.50 -11.69
N TYR A 42 9.27 3.42 -11.21
CA TYR A 42 9.52 3.26 -9.77
C TYR A 42 10.53 4.26 -9.23
N ARG A 43 11.51 4.64 -10.07
CA ARG A 43 12.46 5.71 -9.74
C ARG A 43 11.75 7.04 -9.57
N SER A 44 10.86 7.41 -10.50
CA SER A 44 10.09 8.66 -10.40
C SER A 44 9.17 8.67 -9.18
N LEU A 45 8.53 7.54 -8.84
CA LEU A 45 7.72 7.43 -7.62
C LEU A 45 8.57 7.61 -6.35
N ASN A 46 9.74 6.97 -6.27
CA ASN A 46 10.66 7.12 -5.13
C ASN A 46 11.20 8.55 -5.00
N GLU A 47 11.47 9.21 -6.13
CA GLU A 47 11.87 10.62 -6.18
C GLU A 47 10.75 11.54 -5.70
N ALA A 48 9.50 11.35 -6.17
CA ALA A 48 8.34 12.11 -5.73
C ALA A 48 8.11 11.94 -4.22
N PHE A 49 8.13 10.70 -3.71
CA PHE A 49 8.00 10.43 -2.28
C PHE A 49 9.12 11.10 -1.47
N SER A 50 10.37 10.99 -1.94
CA SER A 50 11.52 11.57 -1.27
C SER A 50 11.49 13.10 -1.29
N ALA A 51 11.01 13.72 -2.37
CA ALA A 51 10.86 15.16 -2.50
C ALA A 51 9.80 15.67 -1.52
N THR A 52 8.62 15.05 -1.48
CA THR A 52 7.54 15.39 -0.54
C THR A 52 8.01 15.27 0.91
N ARG A 53 8.71 14.18 1.25
CA ARG A 53 9.28 14.00 2.60
C ARG A 53 10.27 15.10 2.97
N LYS A 54 11.11 15.56 2.03
CA LYS A 54 12.10 16.63 2.25
C LYS A 54 11.47 18.02 2.33
N ALA A 55 10.36 18.25 1.63
CA ALA A 55 9.67 19.54 1.54
C ALA A 55 8.88 19.93 2.80
N GLY A 56 9.00 19.18 3.90
CA GLY A 56 8.30 19.47 5.15
C GLY A 56 7.13 18.52 5.46
N GLY A 57 6.95 17.46 4.66
CA GLY A 57 6.05 16.35 4.97
C GLY A 57 4.83 16.27 4.06
N PHE A 58 3.96 15.32 4.36
CA PHE A 58 2.87 14.89 3.49
C PHE A 58 1.56 15.67 3.67
N ALA A 59 1.54 16.69 4.54
CA ALA A 59 0.33 17.42 4.90
C ALA A 59 -0.32 18.14 3.69
N ALA A 60 0.50 18.69 2.79
CA ALA A 60 0.03 19.38 1.58
C ALA A 60 -0.71 18.44 0.60
N LEU A 61 -0.51 17.13 0.72
CA LEU A 61 -1.16 16.16 -0.18
C LEU A 61 -2.62 15.87 0.18
N HIS A 62 -3.12 16.35 1.33
CA HIS A 62 -4.50 16.07 1.73
C HIS A 62 -5.52 16.81 0.89
N ASP A 63 -5.21 18.02 0.45
CA ASP A 63 -6.12 18.90 -0.29
C ASP A 63 -5.39 19.56 -1.48
N PRO A 64 -5.08 18.78 -2.53
CA PRO A 64 -4.31 19.27 -3.68
C PRO A 64 -5.12 20.25 -4.52
N GLN A 65 -4.64 21.48 -4.66
CA GLN A 65 -5.31 22.56 -5.39
C GLN A 65 -4.90 22.60 -6.86
N SER A 66 -3.67 22.20 -7.18
CA SER A 66 -3.13 22.18 -8.55
C SER A 66 -3.07 20.77 -9.16
N ASP A 67 -2.93 20.69 -10.48
CA ASP A 67 -2.72 19.41 -11.18
C ASP A 67 -1.37 18.79 -10.79
N GLU A 68 -0.36 19.61 -10.54
CA GLU A 68 0.95 19.17 -10.05
C GLU A 68 0.84 18.54 -8.66
N GLU A 69 0.06 19.14 -7.75
CA GLU A 69 -0.17 18.58 -6.41
C GLU A 69 -1.01 17.30 -6.47
N ARG A 70 -2.02 17.23 -7.34
CA ARG A 70 -2.81 16.01 -7.59
C ARG A 70 -1.92 14.88 -8.10
N LYS A 71 -1.01 15.19 -9.03
CA LYS A 71 -0.02 14.23 -9.54
C LYS A 71 0.93 13.77 -8.44
N ALA A 72 1.51 14.69 -7.67
CA ALA A 72 2.41 14.35 -6.57
C ALA A 72 1.73 13.47 -5.52
N ARG A 73 0.45 13.74 -5.23
CA ARG A 73 -0.37 12.88 -4.37
C ARG A 73 -0.51 11.47 -4.93
N ALA A 74 -0.88 11.33 -6.19
CA ALA A 74 -1.01 10.03 -6.85
C ALA A 74 0.32 9.26 -6.84
N ASP A 75 1.43 9.92 -7.17
CA ASP A 75 2.75 9.31 -7.18
C ASP A 75 3.16 8.83 -5.76
N VAL A 76 2.85 9.59 -4.71
CA VAL A 76 3.06 9.15 -3.32
C VAL A 76 2.18 7.96 -2.95
N GLN A 77 0.91 7.97 -3.34
CA GLN A 77 -0.01 6.85 -3.07
C GLN A 77 0.46 5.58 -3.78
N ASP A 78 0.89 5.66 -5.04
CA ASP A 78 1.42 4.53 -5.80
C ASP A 78 2.70 3.97 -5.17
N TYR A 79 3.57 4.83 -4.65
CA TYR A 79 4.74 4.41 -3.89
C TYR A 79 4.36 3.66 -2.60
N LEU A 80 3.36 4.16 -1.86
CA LEU A 80 2.86 3.47 -0.66
C LEU A 80 2.15 2.15 -1.01
N ASN A 81 1.42 2.11 -2.13
CA ASN A 81 0.74 0.92 -2.63
C ASN A 81 1.76 -0.17 -3.00
N HIS A 82 2.93 0.20 -3.51
CA HIS A 82 4.02 -0.74 -3.75
C HIS A 82 4.45 -1.45 -2.45
N TYR A 83 4.66 -0.70 -1.35
CA TYR A 83 4.99 -1.31 -0.07
C TYR A 83 3.87 -2.21 0.47
N GLU A 84 2.60 -1.82 0.30
CA GLU A 84 1.45 -2.67 0.67
C GLU A 84 1.46 -3.98 -0.12
N LEU A 85 1.70 -3.93 -1.43
CA LEU A 85 1.78 -5.12 -2.29
C LEU A 85 2.92 -6.04 -1.88
N VAL A 86 4.11 -5.48 -1.63
CA VAL A 86 5.25 -6.27 -1.14
C VAL A 86 4.94 -6.91 0.20
N ALA A 87 4.34 -6.16 1.13
CA ALA A 87 3.96 -6.68 2.43
C ALA A 87 2.96 -7.85 2.32
N ILE A 88 1.99 -7.77 1.41
CA ILE A 88 1.07 -8.86 1.08
C ILE A 88 1.85 -10.07 0.54
N GLY A 89 2.80 -9.84 -0.36
CA GLY A 89 3.64 -10.91 -0.94
C GLY A 89 4.49 -11.62 0.12
N ILE A 90 5.11 -10.89 1.04
CA ILE A 90 5.89 -11.46 2.15
C ILE A 90 4.97 -12.21 3.12
N ARG A 91 3.83 -11.61 3.50
CA ARG A 91 2.88 -12.21 4.46
C ARG A 91 2.30 -13.52 3.95
N ASN A 92 2.09 -13.64 2.65
CA ASN A 92 1.58 -14.85 2.00
C ASN A 92 2.69 -15.83 1.59
N ASN A 93 3.95 -15.61 2.02
CA ASN A 93 5.10 -16.46 1.72
C ASN A 93 5.28 -16.65 0.19
N ILE A 94 5.02 -15.59 -0.58
CA ILE A 94 5.30 -15.49 -2.02
C ILE A 94 6.69 -14.86 -2.23
N LEU A 95 7.03 -13.89 -1.39
CA LEU A 95 8.33 -13.21 -1.38
C LEU A 95 9.18 -13.67 -0.20
N ASP A 96 10.48 -13.54 -0.34
CA ASP A 96 11.49 -13.86 0.68
C ASP A 96 11.72 -12.64 1.58
N GLU A 97 11.21 -12.72 2.82
CA GLU A 97 11.33 -11.66 3.83
C GLU A 97 12.80 -11.26 4.07
N LYS A 98 13.71 -12.24 4.10
CA LYS A 98 15.10 -12.01 4.47
C LYS A 98 15.81 -11.17 3.41
N ILE A 99 15.70 -11.57 2.14
CA ILE A 99 16.29 -10.83 1.02
C ILE A 99 15.74 -9.40 0.98
N TYR A 100 14.40 -9.26 1.08
CA TYR A 100 13.79 -7.93 1.03
C TYR A 100 14.21 -7.04 2.20
N LYS A 101 14.33 -7.61 3.42
CA LYS A 101 14.77 -6.87 4.61
C LYS A 101 16.23 -6.42 4.51
N GLU A 102 17.11 -7.24 3.94
CA GLU A 102 18.51 -6.88 3.72
C GLU A 102 18.65 -5.69 2.74
N TRP A 103 17.78 -5.62 1.73
CA TRP A 103 17.77 -4.51 0.78
C TRP A 103 17.06 -3.25 1.31
N MET A 104 15.83 -3.38 1.84
CA MET A 104 14.94 -2.24 2.13
C MET A 104 14.55 -2.09 3.61
N GLY A 105 15.10 -2.89 4.52
CA GLY A 105 14.65 -2.94 5.92
C GLY A 105 14.58 -1.56 6.61
N SER A 106 15.62 -0.74 6.45
CA SER A 106 15.65 0.62 7.00
C SER A 106 14.73 1.59 6.25
N ALA A 107 14.61 1.46 4.93
CA ALA A 107 13.76 2.32 4.10
C ALA A 107 12.28 2.10 4.43
N VAL A 108 11.83 0.84 4.50
CA VAL A 108 10.48 0.43 4.90
C VAL A 108 10.05 1.10 6.20
N VAL A 109 10.87 1.04 7.24
CA VAL A 109 10.51 1.59 8.57
C VAL A 109 10.53 3.12 8.55
N ARG A 110 11.56 3.71 7.93
CA ARG A 110 11.69 5.17 7.79
C ARG A 110 10.51 5.77 7.02
N ASP A 111 10.15 5.18 5.90
CA ASP A 111 9.14 5.69 4.99
C ASP A 111 7.74 5.50 5.56
N TRP A 112 7.49 4.37 6.24
CA TRP A 112 6.28 4.16 7.04
C TRP A 112 6.12 5.25 8.10
N ASN A 113 7.16 5.49 8.89
CA ASN A 113 7.10 6.50 9.96
C ASN A 113 6.91 7.91 9.40
N ALA A 114 7.54 8.23 8.27
CA ALA A 114 7.39 9.53 7.62
C ALA A 114 5.98 9.75 7.06
N ALA A 115 5.37 8.72 6.47
CA ALA A 115 4.03 8.78 5.90
C ALA A 115 2.90 8.52 6.92
N ALA A 116 3.23 8.24 8.19
CA ALA A 116 2.25 7.77 9.17
C ALA A 116 1.10 8.74 9.40
N SER A 117 1.39 10.05 9.53
CA SER A 117 0.35 11.07 9.71
C SER A 117 -0.57 11.19 8.49
N TYR A 118 0.02 11.10 7.29
CA TYR A 118 -0.74 11.09 6.03
C TYR A 118 -1.67 9.89 5.95
N ILE A 119 -1.12 8.67 6.10
CA ILE A 119 -1.89 7.43 6.09
C ILE A 119 -3.01 7.45 7.14
N GLN A 120 -2.71 7.96 8.35
CA GLN A 120 -3.70 8.07 9.42
C GLN A 120 -4.89 8.95 9.01
N ARG A 121 -4.65 10.08 8.36
CA ARG A 121 -5.72 10.96 7.85
C ARG A 121 -6.49 10.27 6.72
N GLU A 122 -5.82 9.61 5.78
CA GLU A 122 -6.46 8.88 4.67
C GLU A 122 -7.34 7.72 5.14
N ARG A 123 -7.08 7.15 6.32
CA ARG A 123 -7.94 6.13 6.94
C ARG A 123 -9.27 6.68 7.43
N TRP A 124 -9.42 7.98 7.62
CA TRP A 124 -10.70 8.61 7.93
C TRP A 124 -11.40 8.99 6.63
N ARG A 125 -12.50 8.31 6.30
CA ARG A 125 -13.33 8.63 5.12
C ARG A 125 -14.66 9.20 5.57
N LEU A 126 -15.11 10.24 4.88
CA LEU A 126 -16.45 10.78 5.06
C LEU A 126 -17.48 9.72 4.63
N ASN A 127 -18.50 9.52 5.44
CA ASN A 127 -19.69 8.76 5.10
C ASN A 127 -20.82 9.76 4.89
N GLU A 128 -21.06 10.11 3.62
CA GLU A 128 -22.05 11.11 3.22
C GLU A 128 -23.45 10.78 3.74
N ALA A 129 -23.83 9.50 3.75
CA ALA A 129 -25.14 9.06 4.22
C ALA A 129 -25.37 9.29 5.72
N LYS A 130 -24.30 9.44 6.50
CA LYS A 130 -24.36 9.65 7.96
C LYS A 130 -23.80 10.99 8.40
N ASP A 131 -23.34 11.81 7.45
CA ASP A 131 -22.58 13.03 7.68
C ASP A 131 -21.48 12.84 8.74
N ASP A 132 -20.72 11.74 8.62
CA ASP A 132 -19.78 11.34 9.67
C ASP A 132 -18.51 10.66 9.13
N PHE A 133 -17.38 10.84 9.82
CA PHE A 133 -16.13 10.16 9.46
C PHE A 133 -16.05 8.73 10.02
N VAL A 134 -15.77 7.77 9.15
CA VAL A 134 -15.56 6.35 9.49
C VAL A 134 -14.09 5.98 9.32
N TYR A 135 -13.50 5.40 10.36
CA TYR A 135 -12.12 4.92 10.33
C TYR A 135 -12.00 3.58 9.59
N ARG A 136 -11.08 3.49 8.63
CA ARG A 136 -10.81 2.31 7.81
C ARG A 136 -9.43 1.74 8.12
N PRO A 137 -9.29 0.81 9.09
CA PRO A 137 -8.00 0.27 9.50
C PRO A 137 -7.31 -0.58 8.45
N ARG A 138 -8.03 -1.04 7.41
CA ARG A 138 -7.49 -1.92 6.37
C ARG A 138 -6.55 -1.22 5.40
N LEU A 139 -6.71 0.09 5.19
CA LEU A 139 -5.85 0.85 4.27
C LEU A 139 -4.40 0.84 4.80
N TYR A 140 -3.45 0.36 3.99
CA TYR A 140 -2.05 0.18 4.36
C TYR A 140 -1.79 -0.71 5.59
N ALA A 141 -2.69 -1.65 5.89
CA ALA A 141 -2.56 -2.54 7.05
C ALA A 141 -1.42 -3.55 6.89
N SER A 142 -1.16 -4.03 5.67
CA SER A 142 -0.06 -4.97 5.43
C SER A 142 1.28 -4.26 5.53
N TYR A 143 1.39 -3.03 5.04
CA TYR A 143 2.58 -2.21 5.16
C TYR A 143 2.89 -1.90 6.64
N GLN A 144 1.89 -1.51 7.43
CA GLN A 144 2.04 -1.36 8.90
C GLN A 144 2.56 -2.64 9.56
N TRP A 145 2.02 -3.80 9.16
CA TRP A 145 2.48 -5.10 9.64
C TRP A 145 3.94 -5.34 9.27
N LEU A 146 4.34 -5.07 8.02
CA LEU A 146 5.71 -5.26 7.54
C LEU A 146 6.69 -4.33 8.28
N ALA A 147 6.36 -3.05 8.43
CA ALA A 147 7.19 -2.10 9.17
C ALA A 147 7.36 -2.54 10.64
N SER A 148 6.26 -2.93 11.30
CA SER A 148 6.28 -3.46 12.68
C SER A 148 7.04 -4.78 12.82
N ARG A 149 7.05 -5.60 11.76
CA ARG A 149 7.80 -6.85 11.68
C ARG A 149 9.29 -6.58 11.55
N PHE A 150 9.68 -5.51 10.86
CA PHE A 150 11.08 -5.17 10.60
C PHE A 150 11.76 -4.44 11.76
N SER A 151 11.05 -3.51 12.42
CA SER A 151 11.56 -2.79 13.60
C SER A 151 10.45 -2.52 14.63
N ARG A 152 10.86 -2.42 15.91
CA ARG A 152 10.01 -1.97 17.02
C ARG A 152 9.73 -0.46 16.97
N ASP A 153 10.56 0.30 16.25
CA ASP A 153 10.43 1.75 16.10
C ASP A 153 9.35 2.15 15.09
N ALA A 154 8.74 1.17 14.40
CA ALA A 154 7.65 1.42 13.49
C ALA A 154 6.39 1.85 14.25
N LEU A 155 5.80 2.98 13.84
CA LEU A 155 4.58 3.50 14.43
C LEU A 155 3.41 2.53 14.24
N ARG A 156 2.57 2.35 15.26
CA ARG A 156 1.37 1.50 15.19
C ARG A 156 0.13 2.36 15.17
N LEU A 157 -0.38 2.58 13.96
CA LEU A 157 -1.56 3.40 13.75
C LEU A 157 -2.85 2.64 14.09
N THR A 158 -3.71 3.28 14.87
CA THR A 158 -5.05 2.85 15.25
C THR A 158 -6.02 4.04 15.13
N ASN A 159 -7.31 3.82 15.39
CA ASN A 159 -8.28 4.92 15.43
C ASN A 159 -7.97 5.97 16.51
N ALA A 160 -7.16 5.63 17.53
CA ALA A 160 -6.72 6.55 18.57
C ALA A 160 -5.42 7.31 18.22
N SER A 161 -4.80 7.01 17.07
CA SER A 161 -3.53 7.66 16.66
C SER A 161 -3.71 9.06 16.09
N SER A 162 -4.95 9.51 15.85
CA SER A 162 -5.29 10.89 15.55
C SER A 162 -6.71 11.17 16.00
N ASP A 163 -7.01 12.45 16.20
CA ASP A 163 -8.39 12.89 16.34
C ASP A 163 -9.18 12.62 15.05
N LYS A 164 -10.48 12.39 15.22
CA LYS A 164 -11.43 12.31 14.12
C LYS A 164 -11.50 13.67 13.43
N PRO A 165 -11.43 13.72 12.08
CA PRO A 165 -11.59 14.97 11.35
C PRO A 165 -12.92 15.67 11.67
N GLN A 166 -12.91 16.99 11.77
CA GLN A 166 -14.11 17.81 11.91
C GLN A 166 -14.69 18.12 10.52
N LEU A 167 -16.02 18.09 10.39
CA LEU A 167 -16.76 18.30 9.12
C LEU A 167 -16.45 19.64 8.45
N MET A 168 -16.06 20.69 9.20
CA MET A 168 -15.68 22.00 8.64
C MET A 168 -14.42 21.99 7.76
N HIS A 169 -13.65 20.89 7.76
CA HIS A 169 -12.48 20.68 6.90
C HIS A 169 -12.68 19.54 5.90
N ALA A 170 -13.91 19.32 5.45
CA ALA A 170 -14.29 18.31 4.46
C ALA A 170 -13.82 18.66 3.02
N GLY A 171 -12.53 18.98 2.86
CA GLY A 171 -11.79 18.78 1.61
C GLY A 171 -11.13 17.39 1.63
N GLY A 172 -11.88 16.37 2.05
CA GLY A 172 -11.39 15.00 2.09
C GLY A 172 -11.21 14.45 0.68
N PRO A 173 -10.26 13.52 0.46
CA PRO A 173 -9.87 13.12 -0.89
C PRO A 173 -11.00 12.45 -1.64
N GLY A 174 -11.36 13.06 -2.77
CA GLY A 174 -12.12 12.41 -3.83
C GLY A 174 -11.38 11.16 -4.29
N ASP A 175 -11.77 10.03 -3.75
CA ASP A 175 -12.25 8.99 -4.64
C ASP A 175 -13.76 9.11 -4.52
N ASP A 176 -14.41 9.68 -5.54
CA ASP A 176 -15.83 9.38 -5.71
C ASP A 176 -15.92 7.85 -5.65
N PRO A 177 -16.72 7.27 -4.73
CA PRO A 177 -16.89 5.83 -4.72
C PRO A 177 -17.31 5.44 -6.14
N LEU A 178 -16.61 4.46 -6.74
CA LEU A 178 -17.06 3.89 -8.01
C LEU A 178 -18.57 3.63 -7.88
N PRO A 179 -19.39 4.13 -8.82
CA PRO A 179 -20.83 3.96 -8.72
C PRO A 179 -21.12 2.49 -8.51
N GLU A 180 -21.97 2.17 -7.53
CA GLU A 180 -22.35 0.78 -7.31
C GLU A 180 -22.92 0.24 -8.63
N PRO A 181 -22.70 -1.06 -8.99
CA PRO A 181 -23.12 -1.60 -10.29
C PRO A 181 -24.61 -1.44 -10.65
N ASN A 182 -25.44 -0.98 -9.69
CA ASN A 182 -26.86 -0.74 -9.83
C ASN A 182 -27.24 0.75 -9.75
N ASP A 183 -26.28 1.68 -9.79
CA ASP A 183 -26.55 3.11 -9.90
C ASP A 183 -26.84 3.46 -11.36
N PRO A 184 -28.11 3.73 -11.75
CA PRO A 184 -28.38 4.25 -13.07
C PRO A 184 -27.85 5.68 -13.05
N GLY A 185 -26.66 5.88 -13.62
CA GLY A 185 -25.99 7.18 -13.65
C GLY A 185 -26.93 8.33 -14.06
N PRO A 186 -26.54 9.58 -13.77
CA PRO A 186 -27.43 10.74 -13.90
C PRO A 186 -28.10 10.75 -15.27
N ALA A 187 -29.44 10.88 -15.25
CA ALA A 187 -30.24 10.91 -16.47
C ALA A 187 -29.64 11.94 -17.44
N PRO A 188 -29.52 11.62 -18.74
CA PRO A 188 -29.00 12.55 -19.71
C PRO A 188 -29.82 13.85 -19.65
N PRO A 189 -29.17 15.02 -19.78
CA PRO A 189 -29.87 16.30 -19.72
C PRO A 189 -31.00 16.28 -20.75
N ALA A 190 -32.19 16.68 -20.29
CA ALA A 190 -33.35 16.80 -21.16
C ALA A 190 -32.97 17.68 -22.35
N ILE A 191 -33.16 17.14 -23.56
CA ILE A 191 -33.01 17.90 -24.79
C ILE A 191 -34.08 19.00 -24.72
N VAL A 192 -33.63 20.22 -24.46
CA VAL A 192 -34.44 21.42 -24.62
C VAL A 192 -34.47 21.66 -26.12
N ASP A 193 -35.57 21.28 -26.76
CA ASP A 193 -35.85 21.72 -28.13
C ASP A 193 -36.08 23.24 -28.07
N ASP A 194 -35.09 24.01 -28.51
CA ASP A 194 -35.25 25.44 -28.74
C ASP A 194 -36.18 25.68 -29.95
N PRO A 195 -37.05 26.71 -29.89
CA PRO A 195 -38.10 26.97 -30.89
C PRO A 195 -37.61 27.48 -32.25
#